data_AF-A0AAW2XS98-F1
#
_entry.id   AF-A0AAW2XS98-F1
#
_cell.length_a   1.000
_cell.length_b   1.000
_cell.length_c   1.000
_cell.angle_alpha   90.00
_cell.angle_beta   90.00
_cell.angle_gamma   90.00
#
_symmetry.space_group_name_H-M   'P 1'
#
loop_
_entity.id
_entity.type
_entity.pdbx_description
1 polymer ?
#
loop_
_entity_poly.entity_id
_entity_poly.type
_entity_poly.pdbx_seq_one_letter_code
_entity_poly.pdbx_strand_id
1 'polypeptide(L)'
;MLLTVKYPELKPHISELTQFIAKELDVNASQVQLVNFTPKENDTLIKWAIFPAESAGYISNATALNIISRLSENGIHLPDSYGNYKVFEWKIEPPPERSWWQQHYLVIVVPFIIIIVAAVLALGAWFIWHRQQAVLSYKPVDSVVAEQELQPLQN
;
A
#
# COMPACT_ATOMS: atom_id res chain seq x y z
N MET A 1 3.94 28.10 -9.19
CA MET A 1 4.96 28.77 -10.03
C MET A 1 4.29 29.30 -11.29
N LEU A 2 4.50 30.56 -11.66
CA LEU A 2 4.04 31.11 -12.93
C LEU A 2 5.23 31.17 -13.90
N LEU A 3 5.01 30.77 -15.14
CA LEU A 3 5.99 30.88 -16.23
C LEU A 3 5.39 31.73 -17.35
N THR A 4 6.19 32.60 -17.96
CA THR A 4 5.80 33.38 -19.15
C THR A 4 5.90 32.55 -20.44
N VAL A 5 5.54 31.27 -20.37
CA VAL A 5 5.53 30.33 -21.50
C VAL A 5 4.14 29.71 -21.59
N LYS A 6 3.62 29.56 -22.81
CA LYS A 6 2.32 28.97 -23.06
C LYS A 6 2.33 27.46 -22.84
N TYR A 7 1.23 26.93 -22.32
CA TYR A 7 1.13 25.49 -22.01
C TYR A 7 1.46 24.55 -23.18
N PRO A 8 1.03 24.80 -24.44
CA PRO A 8 1.35 23.91 -25.56
C PRO A 8 2.86 23.80 -25.83
N GLU A 9 3.61 24.88 -25.64
CA GLU A 9 5.07 24.95 -25.83
C GLU A 9 5.82 24.34 -24.65
N LEU A 10 5.26 24.49 -23.45
CA LEU A 10 5.80 23.94 -22.22
C LEU A 10 5.57 22.43 -22.09
N LYS A 11 4.43 21.92 -22.56
CA LYS A 11 4.01 20.51 -22.43
C LYS A 11 5.11 19.49 -22.77
N PRO A 12 5.84 19.58 -23.90
CA PRO A 12 6.92 18.64 -24.20
C PRO A 12 8.11 18.72 -23.24
N HIS A 13 8.31 19.86 -22.57
CA HIS A 13 9.45 20.13 -21.69
C HIS A 13 9.13 19.92 -20.20
N ILE A 14 7.92 19.49 -19.85
CA ILE A 14 7.51 19.26 -18.45
C ILE A 14 8.41 18.23 -17.76
N SER A 15 8.77 17.14 -18.45
CA SER A 15 9.66 16.11 -17.87
C SER A 15 11.05 16.65 -17.56
N GLU A 16 11.59 17.49 -18.42
CA GLU A 16 12.88 18.14 -18.23
C GLU A 16 12.82 19.14 -17.08
N LEU A 17 11.75 19.95 -17.04
CA LEU A 17 11.49 20.88 -15.94
C LEU A 17 11.38 20.17 -14.59
N THR A 18 10.73 18.99 -14.54
CA THR A 18 10.69 18.14 -13.34
C THR A 18 12.09 17.73 -12.89
N GLN A 19 12.96 17.33 -13.82
CA GLN A 19 14.34 16.94 -13.51
C GLN A 19 15.16 18.12 -12.98
N PHE A 20 15.01 19.31 -13.57
CA PHE A 20 15.66 20.52 -13.09
C PHE A 20 15.22 20.86 -11.67
N ILE A 21 13.91 20.89 -11.40
CA ILE A 21 13.37 21.16 -10.07
C ILE A 21 13.88 20.13 -9.06
N ALA A 22 13.88 18.85 -9.42
CA ALA A 22 14.37 17.79 -8.55
C ALA A 22 15.85 17.96 -8.20
N LYS A 23 16.67 18.33 -9.18
CA LYS A 23 18.10 18.61 -8.98
C LYS A 23 18.34 19.83 -8.09
N GLU A 24 17.62 20.93 -8.34
CA GLU A 24 17.71 22.16 -7.55
C GLU A 24 17.35 21.91 -6.08
N LEU A 25 16.31 21.08 -5.85
CA LEU A 25 15.82 20.74 -4.52
C LEU A 25 16.53 19.55 -3.86
N ASP A 26 17.50 18.93 -4.56
CA ASP A 26 18.26 17.77 -4.08
C ASP A 26 17.35 16.59 -3.66
N VAL A 27 16.37 16.29 -4.53
CA VAL A 27 15.43 15.17 -4.41
C VAL A 27 15.40 14.34 -5.69
N ASN A 28 14.79 13.15 -5.64
CA ASN A 28 14.62 12.35 -6.84
C ASN A 28 13.55 12.95 -7.77
N ALA A 29 13.73 12.87 -9.08
CA ALA A 29 12.73 13.30 -10.06
C ALA A 29 11.38 12.58 -9.89
N SER A 30 11.37 11.32 -9.40
CA SER A 30 10.12 10.59 -9.11
C SER A 30 9.29 11.22 -7.98
N GLN A 31 9.94 11.99 -7.10
CA GLN A 31 9.29 12.69 -5.99
C GLN A 31 8.61 13.98 -6.43
N VAL A 32 9.04 14.59 -7.54
CA VAL A 32 8.50 15.86 -8.03
C VAL A 32 7.40 15.56 -9.05
N GLN A 33 6.18 15.96 -8.74
CA GLN A 33 5.03 15.68 -9.60
C GLN A 33 4.24 16.95 -9.93
N LEU A 34 3.80 17.04 -11.18
CA LEU A 34 2.90 18.08 -11.65
C LEU A 34 1.49 17.80 -11.10
N VAL A 35 0.99 18.70 -10.25
CA VAL A 35 -0.33 18.54 -9.60
C VAL A 35 -1.43 19.17 -10.44
N ASN A 36 -1.19 20.39 -10.92
CA ASN A 36 -2.18 21.13 -11.70
C ASN A 36 -1.48 22.16 -12.59
N PHE A 37 -2.13 22.51 -13.69
CA PHE A 37 -1.74 23.64 -14.52
C PHE A 37 -2.99 24.46 -14.88
N THR A 38 -2.83 25.77 -14.93
CA THR A 38 -3.87 26.69 -15.37
C THR A 38 -3.26 27.60 -16.43
N PRO A 39 -3.64 27.43 -17.71
CA PRO A 39 -3.20 28.34 -18.76
C PRO A 39 -3.85 29.71 -18.56
N LYS A 40 -3.04 30.75 -18.66
CA LYS A 40 -3.47 32.15 -18.83
C LYS A 40 -3.13 32.58 -20.26
N GLU A 41 -3.52 33.79 -20.66
CA GLU A 41 -3.36 34.28 -22.04
C GLU A 41 -1.93 34.15 -22.56
N ASN A 42 -0.93 34.56 -21.76
CA ASN A 42 0.50 34.50 -22.13
C ASN A 42 1.37 33.73 -21.13
N ASP A 43 0.79 33.33 -20.00
CA ASP A 43 1.51 32.66 -18.92
C ASP A 43 0.88 31.31 -18.61
N THR A 44 1.64 30.42 -17.99
CA THR A 44 1.11 29.18 -17.42
C THR A 44 1.36 29.16 -15.92
N LEU A 45 0.29 29.03 -15.14
CA LEU A 45 0.40 28.77 -13.70
C LEU A 45 0.51 27.27 -13.48
N ILE A 46 1.57 26.84 -12.80
CA ILE A 46 1.84 25.44 -12.50
C ILE A 46 1.91 25.21 -11.00
N LYS A 47 1.26 24.16 -10.54
CA LYS A 47 1.38 23.62 -9.19
C LYS A 47 2.19 22.32 -9.23
N TRP A 48 3.28 22.28 -8.45
CA TRP A 48 4.11 21.10 -8.24
C TRP A 48 3.93 20.59 -6.82
N ALA A 49 4.07 19.29 -6.62
CA ALA A 49 4.15 18.65 -5.30
C ALA A 49 5.43 17.82 -5.20
N ILE A 50 5.99 17.79 -4.00
CA ILE A 50 7.14 16.97 -3.65
C ILE A 50 6.63 15.89 -2.70
N PHE A 51 6.67 14.65 -3.15
CA PHE A 51 6.25 13.49 -2.39
C PHE A 51 7.45 12.82 -1.69
N PRO A 52 7.22 12.05 -0.62
CA PRO A 52 8.25 11.15 -0.13
C PRO A 52 8.68 10.17 -1.22
N ALA A 53 9.91 9.66 -1.11
CA ALA A 53 10.37 8.58 -1.97
C ALA A 53 9.36 7.41 -1.94
N GLU A 54 9.22 6.65 -3.03
CA GLU A 54 8.21 5.59 -3.14
C GLU A 54 8.29 4.56 -2.00
N SER A 55 9.50 4.30 -1.49
CA SER A 55 9.75 3.42 -0.36
C SER A 55 9.50 4.05 1.02
N ALA A 56 9.31 5.36 1.09
CA ALA A 56 9.16 6.11 2.33
C ALA A 56 7.69 6.53 2.56
N GLY A 57 7.26 6.48 3.83
CA GLY A 57 5.95 7.00 4.24
C GLY A 57 5.92 8.51 4.47
N TYR A 58 7.08 9.13 4.62
CA TYR A 58 7.22 10.54 4.98
C TYR A 58 8.55 11.09 4.45
N ILE A 59 8.62 12.41 4.26
CA ILE A 59 9.88 13.11 3.99
C ILE A 59 10.62 13.28 5.31
N SER A 60 11.89 12.94 5.35
CA SER A 60 12.70 13.08 6.57
C SER A 60 12.82 14.55 6.97
N ASN A 61 12.96 14.85 8.27
CA ASN A 61 13.13 16.22 8.76
C ASN A 61 14.34 16.92 8.09
N ALA A 62 15.48 16.22 7.99
CA ALA A 62 16.67 16.73 7.32
C ALA A 62 16.40 17.08 5.85
N THR A 63 15.70 16.21 5.11
CA THR A 63 15.33 16.46 3.71
C THR A 63 14.35 17.62 3.60
N ALA A 64 13.35 17.71 4.48
CA ALA A 64 12.38 18.81 4.49
C ALA A 64 13.06 20.16 4.73
N LEU A 65 13.99 20.24 5.71
CA LEU A 65 14.77 21.44 5.98
C LEU A 65 15.67 21.81 4.80
N ASN A 66 16.31 20.83 4.15
CA ASN A 66 17.11 21.06 2.94
C ASN A 66 16.26 21.70 1.82
N ILE A 67 15.08 21.13 1.54
CA ILE A 67 14.14 21.68 0.53
C ILE A 67 13.73 23.11 0.90
N ILE A 68 13.35 23.35 2.15
CA ILE A 68 12.92 24.69 2.61
C ILE A 68 14.06 25.70 2.47
N SER A 69 15.27 25.36 2.90
CA SER A 69 16.44 26.23 2.80
C SER A 69 16.73 26.63 1.35
N ARG A 70 16.68 25.66 0.42
CA ARG A 70 16.89 25.90 -1.02
C ARG A 70 15.82 26.79 -1.62
N LEU A 71 14.56 26.59 -1.23
CA LEU A 71 13.45 27.43 -1.65
C LEU A 71 13.53 28.86 -1.10
N SER A 72 14.04 29.05 0.12
CA SER A 72 14.10 30.35 0.78
C SER A 72 15.36 31.16 0.46
N GLU A 73 16.52 30.52 0.38
CA GLU A 73 17.82 31.19 0.22
C GLU A 73 18.14 31.47 -1.24
N ASN A 74 17.99 30.46 -2.11
CA ASN A 74 18.38 30.56 -3.51
C ASN A 74 17.17 30.63 -4.44
N GLY A 75 16.02 30.11 -4.02
CA GLY A 75 14.92 29.85 -4.95
C GLY A 75 15.31 28.77 -5.97
N ILE A 76 14.36 28.38 -6.81
CA ILE A 76 14.61 27.42 -7.90
C ILE A 76 15.18 28.22 -9.07
N HIS A 77 16.40 27.90 -9.53
CA HIS A 77 16.97 28.50 -10.74
C HIS A 77 16.61 27.67 -11.97
N LEU A 78 15.72 28.21 -12.81
CA LEU A 78 15.39 27.58 -14.08
C LEU A 78 16.29 28.15 -15.20
N PRO A 79 16.65 27.32 -16.20
CA PRO A 79 17.34 27.82 -17.39
C PRO A 79 16.56 28.94 -18.09
N ASP A 80 17.29 29.87 -18.71
CA ASP A 80 16.71 31.02 -19.44
C ASP A 80 15.73 30.61 -20.56
N SER A 81 15.81 29.37 -21.03
CA SER A 81 14.88 28.79 -22.02
C SER A 81 13.43 28.73 -21.55
N TYR A 82 13.18 28.76 -20.24
CA TYR A 82 11.83 28.78 -19.66
C TYR A 82 11.27 30.19 -19.45
N GLY A 83 12.01 31.22 -19.87
CA GLY A 83 11.62 32.62 -19.76
C GLY A 83 11.60 33.13 -18.32
N ASN A 84 10.93 34.26 -18.11
CA ASN A 84 10.76 34.80 -16.77
C ASN A 84 9.76 33.94 -15.97
N TYR A 85 10.09 33.65 -14.72
CA TYR A 85 9.26 32.83 -13.85
C TYR A 85 9.21 33.42 -12.45
N LYS A 86 8.11 33.16 -11.76
CA LYS A 86 7.94 33.56 -10.36
C LYS A 86 7.37 32.41 -9.54
N VAL A 87 8.07 32.07 -8.46
CA VAL A 87 7.56 31.16 -7.44
C VAL A 87 6.68 31.99 -6.50
N PHE A 88 5.37 31.76 -6.56
CA PHE A 88 4.37 32.58 -5.87
C PHE A 88 4.14 32.16 -4.42
N GLU A 89 4.06 30.85 -4.19
CA GLU A 89 3.66 30.31 -2.89
C GLU A 89 4.19 28.89 -2.77
N TRP A 90 4.73 28.56 -1.60
CA TRP A 90 5.01 27.20 -1.18
C TRP A 90 4.24 26.95 0.12
N LYS A 91 3.66 25.76 0.24
CA LYS A 91 2.95 25.34 1.45
C LYS A 91 3.22 23.86 1.69
N ILE A 92 3.26 23.50 2.96
CA ILE A 92 3.37 22.11 3.37
C ILE A 92 1.94 21.59 3.51
N GLU A 93 1.53 20.71 2.60
CA GLU A 93 0.26 20.00 2.73
C GLU A 93 0.49 18.76 3.62
N PRO A 94 -0.42 18.46 4.56
CA PRO A 94 -0.32 17.23 5.34
C PRO A 94 -0.33 16.03 4.37
N PRO A 95 0.48 14.99 4.63
CA PRO A 95 0.45 13.80 3.80
C PRO A 95 -0.99 13.28 3.73
N PRO A 96 -1.49 12.85 2.56
CA PRO A 96 -2.79 12.22 2.48
C PRO A 96 -2.80 11.08 3.47
N GLU A 97 -3.78 11.05 4.39
CA GLU A 97 -3.87 10.03 5.41
C GLU A 97 -3.81 8.67 4.72
N ARG A 98 -2.65 7.99 4.81
CA ARG A 98 -2.57 6.59 4.43
C ARG A 98 -3.49 5.89 5.41
N SER A 99 -4.67 5.50 4.92
CA SER A 99 -5.66 4.75 5.68
C SER A 99 -4.92 3.69 6.49
N TRP A 100 -5.08 3.73 7.82
CA TRP A 100 -4.41 2.83 8.77
C TRP A 100 -4.41 1.36 8.31
N TRP A 101 -5.47 0.98 7.58
CA TRP A 101 -5.62 -0.30 6.88
C TRP A 101 -4.49 -0.64 5.91
N GLN A 102 -4.04 0.29 5.07
CA GLN A 102 -2.94 0.07 4.11
C GLN A 102 -1.62 -0.25 4.83
N GLN A 103 -1.41 0.33 6.00
CA GLN A 103 -0.18 0.15 6.77
C GLN A 103 -0.22 -1.10 7.67
N HIS A 104 -1.41 -1.49 8.16
CA HIS A 104 -1.56 -2.56 9.16
C HIS A 104 -2.33 -3.78 8.66
N TYR A 105 -2.62 -3.90 7.36
CA TYR A 105 -3.37 -5.05 6.81
C TYR A 105 -2.72 -6.40 7.17
N LEU A 106 -1.38 -6.50 7.15
CA LEU A 106 -0.67 -7.73 7.53
C LEU A 106 -0.92 -8.12 8.99
N VAL A 107 -1.07 -7.15 9.90
CA VAL A 107 -1.38 -7.40 11.32
C VAL A 107 -2.75 -8.05 11.47
N ILE A 108 -3.67 -7.78 10.54
CA ILE A 108 -5.01 -8.37 10.53
C ILE A 108 -4.99 -9.71 9.80
N VAL A 109 -4.38 -9.80 8.62
CA VAL A 109 -4.43 -11.02 7.79
C VAL A 109 -3.69 -12.19 8.42
N VAL A 110 -2.51 -11.97 9.00
CA VAL A 110 -1.69 -13.05 9.58
C VAL A 110 -2.44 -13.84 10.66
N PRO A 111 -3.07 -13.22 11.69
CA PRO A 111 -3.82 -13.98 12.69
C PRO A 111 -5.04 -14.68 12.10
N PHE A 112 -5.73 -14.10 11.11
CA PHE A 112 -6.83 -14.79 10.42
C PHE A 112 -6.35 -16.06 9.73
N ILE A 113 -5.21 -16.03 9.03
CA ILE A 113 -4.62 -17.21 8.41
C ILE A 113 -4.28 -18.27 9.48
N ILE A 114 -3.67 -17.88 10.60
CA ILE A 114 -3.33 -18.80 11.69
C ILE A 114 -4.57 -19.48 12.25
N ILE A 115 -5.65 -18.73 12.49
CA ILE A 115 -6.92 -19.26 13.00
C ILE A 115 -7.53 -20.25 12.02
N ILE A 116 -7.55 -19.91 10.72
CA ILE A 116 -8.09 -20.79 9.67
C ILE A 116 -7.30 -22.10 9.61
N VAL A 117 -5.96 -22.02 9.60
CA VAL A 117 -5.10 -23.22 9.56
C VAL A 117 -5.34 -24.10 10.80
N ALA A 118 -5.41 -23.51 11.99
CA ALA A 118 -5.68 -24.24 13.22
C ALA A 118 -7.06 -24.92 13.21
N ALA A 119 -8.09 -24.23 12.71
CA ALA A 119 -9.44 -24.78 12.59
C ALA A 119 -9.51 -25.97 11.62
N VAL A 120 -8.84 -25.86 10.47
CA VAL A 120 -8.77 -26.94 9.47
C VAL A 120 -8.05 -28.17 10.05
N LEU A 121 -6.94 -27.97 10.76
CA LEU A 121 -6.21 -29.07 11.42
C LEU A 121 -7.05 -29.74 12.50
N ALA A 122 -7.74 -28.97 13.34
CA ALA A 122 -8.59 -29.50 14.40
C ALA A 122 -9.77 -30.31 13.84
N LEU A 123 -10.45 -29.77 12.81
CA LEU A 123 -11.55 -30.48 12.13
C LEU A 123 -11.07 -31.75 11.43
N GLY A 124 -9.91 -31.71 10.78
CA GLY A 124 -9.31 -32.89 10.13
C GLY A 124 -8.98 -33.99 11.14
N ALA A 125 -8.33 -33.65 12.25
CA ALA A 125 -8.02 -34.60 13.32
C ALA A 125 -9.29 -35.20 13.94
N TRP A 126 -10.29 -34.37 14.23
CA TRP A 126 -11.59 -34.82 14.75
C TRP A 126 -12.29 -35.79 13.78
N PHE A 127 -12.30 -35.48 12.49
CA PHE A 127 -12.94 -36.32 11.47
C PHE A 127 -12.28 -37.70 11.35
N ILE A 128 -10.95 -37.75 11.36
CA ILE A 128 -10.19 -39.02 11.33
C ILE A 128 -10.50 -39.85 12.57
N TRP A 129 -10.48 -39.23 13.76
CA TRP A 129 -10.78 -39.90 15.03
C TRP A 129 -12.18 -40.49 15.05
N HIS A 130 -13.19 -39.71 14.64
CA HIS A 130 -14.58 -40.17 14.58
C HIS A 130 -14.75 -41.34 13.60
N ARG A 131 -14.04 -41.31 12.47
CA ARG A 131 -14.08 -42.40 11.49
C ARG A 131 -13.43 -43.69 12.03
N GLN A 132 -12.34 -43.58 12.79
CA GLN A 132 -11.70 -44.74 13.43
C GLN A 132 -12.62 -45.38 14.47
N GLN A 133 -13.35 -44.60 15.26
CA GLN A 133 -14.34 -45.12 16.21
C GLN A 133 -15.50 -45.84 15.51
N ALA A 134 -15.95 -45.34 14.37
CA ALA A 134 -16.98 -46.00 13.57
C ALA A 134 -16.52 -47.35 12.99
N VAL A 135 -15.25 -47.48 12.60
CA VAL A 135 -14.67 -48.73 12.08
C VAL A 135 -14.41 -49.76 13.18
N LEU A 136 -13.93 -49.33 14.36
CA LEU A 136 -13.69 -50.22 15.51
C LEU A 136 -14.98 -50.75 16.16
N SER A 137 -16.12 -50.06 15.98
CA SER A 137 -17.43 -50.49 16.48
C SER A 137 -18.11 -51.54 15.58
N TYR A 138 -17.53 -51.86 14.43
CA TYR A 138 -18.05 -52.92 13.57
C TYR A 138 -17.61 -54.29 14.12
N LYS A 139 -18.52 -54.94 14.87
CA LYS A 139 -18.30 -56.29 15.37
C LYS A 139 -18.24 -57.25 14.16
N PRO A 140 -17.13 -57.95 13.91
CA PRO A 140 -17.07 -58.92 12.82
C PRO A 140 -18.09 -60.04 13.08
N VAL A 141 -18.77 -60.47 12.02
CA VAL A 141 -19.89 -61.44 12.02
C VAL A 141 -19.46 -62.86 12.45
N ASP A 142 -18.20 -63.07 12.83
CA ASP A 142 -17.70 -64.34 13.39
C ASP A 142 -17.66 -64.37 14.92
N SER A 143 -18.33 -63.44 15.62
CA SER A 143 -18.53 -63.63 17.06
C SER A 143 -19.51 -64.80 17.26
N VAL A 144 -18.96 -66.01 17.47
CA VAL A 144 -19.66 -67.24 17.85
C VAL A 144 -20.64 -66.89 18.97
N VAL A 145 -21.90 -66.70 18.59
CA VAL A 145 -23.01 -66.57 19.53
C VAL A 145 -23.16 -67.96 20.12
N ALA A 146 -22.76 -68.13 21.38
CA ALA A 146 -23.11 -69.32 22.14
C ALA A 146 -24.64 -69.36 22.16
N GLU A 147 -25.21 -70.40 21.52
CA GLU A 147 -26.65 -70.65 21.52
C GLU A 147 -27.15 -70.59 22.96
N GLN A 148 -28.03 -69.63 23.20
CA GLN A 148 -28.70 -69.48 24.48
C GLN A 148 -29.79 -70.55 24.51
N GLU A 149 -29.48 -71.69 25.12
CA GLU A 149 -30.40 -72.82 25.21
C GLU A 149 -31.75 -72.36 25.79
N LEU A 150 -32.79 -72.58 24.99
CA LEU A 150 -34.19 -72.42 25.35
C LEU A 150 -34.49 -73.24 26.62
N GLN A 151 -34.88 -72.58 27.71
CA GLN A 151 -35.39 -73.25 28.90
C GLN A 151 -36.68 -74.02 28.58
N PRO A 152 -36.86 -75.26 29.06
CA PRO A 152 -38.05 -76.05 28.78
C PRO A 152 -39.24 -75.56 29.61
N LEU A 153 -40.40 -75.47 28.96
CA LEU A 153 -41.69 -75.17 29.58
C LEU A 153 -42.16 -76.37 30.41
N GLN A 154 -42.34 -76.19 31.72
CA GLN A 154 -43.04 -77.15 32.58
C GLN A 154 -44.53 -76.77 32.66
N ASN A 155 -45.39 -77.77 32.40
CA ASN A 155 -46.84 -77.76 32.61
C ASN A 155 -47.19 -77.80 34.11
#